data_AF-A0A502CFL2-F1
#
_entry.id   AF-A0A502CFL2-F1
#
_cell.length_a   1.000
_cell.length_b   1.000
_cell.length_c   1.000
_cell.angle_alpha   90.00
_cell.angle_beta   90.00
_cell.angle_gamma   90.00
#
_symmetry.space_group_name_H-M   'P 1'
#
loop_
_entity.id
_entity.type
_entity.pdbx_description
1 polymer ?
#
loop_
_entity_poly.entity_id
_entity_poly.type
_entity_poly.pdbx_seq_one_letter_code
_entity_poly.pdbx_strand_id
1 'polypeptide(L)'
;MTHSWVETTNPARELRSPNACNSEVALKVRAGPRLVGPTLTLRGWAARAKVGLLIPFAGTAEPVLCTRFEEREVVPKELDRTWQLLDDFAEVAGLLRSHTADPDIADTVCEIALKIVRGDHASITSIRSGQFTTVAATSGVPEHADKIQYKVGTGPCLDAIRADDTIRVDDLATDPRWPEFASAACSELGMHSMLAQVLPVDDQFLGAVNIYSAKTHAFDAQDEKIIAILGSAAVTAMRAVRHQEKSDHMERALHTSRRIGVALGILMVTRGVDLDGAWEFLSKASQRSNTKVSELADQIVRQGFLDNPAGPADSSSEFDHRKPSTD
;
A
#
# COMPACT_ATOMS: atom_id res chain seq x y z
N MET A 1 23.58 39.43 42.40
CA MET A 1 24.95 39.07 42.85
C MET A 1 25.66 38.45 41.67
N THR A 2 26.72 39.08 41.20
CA THR A 2 27.57 38.61 40.10
C THR A 2 28.36 37.40 40.58
N HIS A 3 28.16 36.23 39.97
CA HIS A 3 28.94 35.03 40.26
C HIS A 3 30.14 35.00 39.31
N SER A 4 31.34 35.24 39.84
CA SER A 4 32.58 35.02 39.10
C SER A 4 32.94 33.54 39.12
N TRP A 5 33.25 33.02 37.94
CA TRP A 5 33.76 31.66 37.77
C TRP A 5 35.27 31.67 37.97
N VAL A 6 35.77 30.79 38.84
CA VAL A 6 37.20 30.50 38.90
C VAL A 6 37.41 29.18 38.16
N GLU A 7 37.89 29.25 36.92
CA GLU A 7 38.43 28.08 36.23
C GLU A 7 39.69 27.62 36.98
N THR A 8 39.57 26.52 37.72
CA THR A 8 40.74 25.87 38.28
C THR A 8 41.43 25.09 37.17
N THR A 9 42.61 25.56 36.80
CA THR A 9 43.52 24.95 35.84
C THR A 9 44.12 23.66 36.41
N ASN A 10 43.37 22.56 36.30
CA ASN A 10 43.93 21.21 36.34
C ASN A 10 43.01 20.29 35.52
N PRO A 11 43.46 19.73 34.39
CA PRO A 11 42.57 19.02 33.48
C PRO A 11 42.05 17.76 34.17
N ALA A 12 40.78 17.78 34.57
CA ALA A 12 40.07 16.58 34.96
C ALA A 12 40.21 15.57 33.80
N ARG A 13 40.83 14.42 34.07
CA ARG A 13 40.95 13.29 33.13
C ARG A 13 39.60 13.08 32.45
N GLU A 14 39.53 13.24 31.12
CA GLU A 14 38.42 12.73 30.32
C GLU A 14 38.37 11.21 30.54
N LEU A 15 37.41 10.75 31.34
CA LEU A 15 37.11 9.32 31.47
C LEU A 15 36.21 8.94 30.29
N ARG A 16 36.80 8.35 29.25
CA ARG A 16 36.06 7.69 28.17
C ARG A 16 35.82 6.24 28.56
N SER A 17 34.55 5.83 28.70
CA SER A 17 34.17 4.42 28.70
C SER A 17 33.78 4.01 27.26
N PRO A 18 34.34 2.95 26.67
CA PRO A 18 33.91 2.44 25.38
C PRO A 18 32.54 1.75 25.43
N ASN A 19 32.09 1.35 26.62
CA ASN A 19 30.81 0.69 26.84
C ASN A 19 29.90 1.62 27.64
N ALA A 20 28.98 2.29 26.95
CA ALA A 20 27.93 3.14 27.54
C ALA A 20 26.77 2.31 28.11
N CYS A 21 27.06 1.12 28.65
CA CYS A 21 26.05 0.28 29.28
C CYS A 21 26.46 0.08 30.75
N ASN A 22 25.73 0.74 31.65
CA ASN A 22 25.85 0.59 33.11
C ASN A 22 27.24 0.82 33.73
N SER A 23 28.00 1.80 33.24
CA SER A 23 29.28 2.17 33.85
C SER A 23 29.09 2.93 35.17
N GLU A 24 29.63 2.36 36.26
CA GLU A 24 29.66 2.96 37.59
C GLU A 24 30.98 3.75 37.75
N VAL A 25 30.89 5.06 37.95
CA VAL A 25 32.07 5.93 38.11
C VAL A 25 32.17 6.38 39.56
N ALA A 26 33.24 5.95 40.24
CA ALA A 26 33.55 6.34 41.61
C ALA A 26 34.50 7.55 41.61
N LEU A 27 34.06 8.68 42.15
CA LEU A 27 34.86 9.90 42.31
C LEU A 27 35.23 10.09 43.78
N LYS A 28 36.50 10.43 44.03
CA LYS A 28 37.05 10.66 45.37
C LYS A 28 37.59 12.09 45.44
N VAL A 29 37.01 12.89 46.34
CA VAL A 29 37.42 14.28 46.51
C VAL A 29 38.72 14.33 47.33
N ARG A 30 39.69 15.14 46.87
CA ARG A 30 40.99 15.32 47.53
C ARG A 30 41.19 16.79 47.86
N ALA A 31 41.51 17.08 49.11
CA ALA A 31 41.89 18.42 49.56
C ALA A 31 43.36 18.37 50.03
N GLY A 32 44.28 18.87 49.20
CA GLY A 32 45.72 18.71 49.42
C GLY A 32 46.18 17.25 49.32
N PRO A 33 47.12 16.75 50.16
CA PRO A 33 47.61 15.38 50.07
C PRO A 33 46.61 14.34 50.63
N ARG A 34 45.59 14.76 51.38
CA ARG A 34 44.62 13.87 52.03
C ARG A 34 43.32 13.76 51.22
N LEU A 35 42.79 12.54 51.14
CA LEU A 35 41.44 12.27 50.63
C LEU A 35 40.44 12.70 51.69
N VAL A 36 39.41 13.47 51.30
CA VAL A 36 38.41 14.01 52.23
C VAL A 36 37.02 13.82 51.62
N GLY A 37 36.10 13.24 52.39
CA GLY A 37 34.69 13.08 52.01
C GLY A 37 34.30 11.67 51.50
N PRO A 38 32.98 11.39 51.40
CA PRO A 38 32.47 10.11 50.91
C PRO A 38 32.86 9.88 49.45
N THR A 39 33.05 8.61 49.08
CA THR A 39 33.23 8.23 47.67
C THR A 39 31.86 8.34 47.00
N LEU A 40 31.77 9.19 45.98
CA LEU A 40 30.54 9.41 45.24
C LEU A 40 30.48 8.43 44.08
N THR A 41 29.43 7.63 44.05
CA THR A 41 29.20 6.62 43.03
C THR A 41 28.08 7.10 42.13
N LEU A 42 28.40 7.42 40.87
CA LEU A 42 27.42 7.87 39.89
C LEU A 42 27.01 6.70 38.99
N ARG A 43 25.70 6.50 38.84
CA ARG A 43 25.08 5.54 37.90
C ARG A 43 24.18 6.31 36.94
N GLY A 44 24.43 6.21 35.64
CA GLY A 44 23.60 6.88 34.63
C GLY A 44 24.12 6.71 33.20
N TRP A 45 23.26 7.05 32.24
CA TRP A 45 23.58 7.07 30.81
C TRP A 45 24.20 8.43 30.46
N ALA A 46 25.53 8.53 30.50
CA ALA A 46 26.21 9.76 30.11
C ALA A 46 27.51 9.44 29.36
N ALA A 47 27.64 9.97 28.14
CA ALA A 47 28.87 9.83 27.35
C ALA A 47 29.98 10.81 27.79
N ARG A 48 29.63 11.92 28.45
CA ARG A 48 30.55 12.91 29.02
C ARG A 48 29.92 13.60 30.24
N ALA A 49 30.72 13.81 31.29
CA ALA A 49 30.34 14.63 32.44
C ALA A 49 31.46 15.66 32.71
N LYS A 50 31.10 16.94 32.88
CA LYS A 50 32.01 17.95 33.43
C LYS A 50 31.66 18.15 34.91
N VAL A 51 32.61 17.83 35.78
CA VAL A 51 32.46 18.00 37.23
C VAL A 51 33.15 19.31 37.64
N GLY A 52 32.39 20.25 38.20
CA GLY A 52 32.92 21.49 38.77
C GLY A 52 32.68 21.52 40.27
N LEU A 53 33.65 22.06 41.03
CA LEU A 53 33.53 22.26 42.47
C LEU A 53 33.16 23.73 42.74
N LEU A 54 32.00 23.99 43.35
CA LEU A 54 31.60 25.31 43.80
C LEU A 54 32.06 25.49 45.25
N ILE A 55 33.08 26.31 45.46
CA ILE A 55 33.56 26.66 46.82
C ILE A 55 32.94 28.03 47.17
N PRO A 56 32.07 28.12 48.19
CA PRO A 56 31.50 29.40 48.60
C PRO A 56 32.58 30.33 49.16
N PHE A 57 32.63 31.57 48.66
CA PHE A 57 33.58 32.60 49.07
C PHE A 57 33.11 33.31 50.36
N ALA A 58 32.99 32.57 51.45
CA ALA A 58 32.96 33.04 52.84
C ALA A 58 32.67 31.83 53.73
N GLY A 59 33.57 31.53 54.65
CA GLY A 59 33.52 30.33 55.48
C GLY A 59 32.22 30.23 56.29
N THR A 60 31.50 29.13 56.10
CA THR A 60 30.67 28.38 57.08
C THR A 60 29.69 27.39 56.42
N ALA A 61 29.69 27.23 55.10
CA ALA A 61 28.88 26.20 54.43
C ALA A 61 29.74 25.08 53.81
N GLU A 62 29.28 23.84 53.95
CA GLU A 62 29.88 22.65 53.32
C GLU A 62 29.96 22.82 51.78
N PRO A 63 31.02 22.33 51.12
CA PRO A 63 31.14 22.43 49.67
C PRO A 63 30.01 21.67 48.98
N VAL A 64 29.26 22.35 48.11
CA VAL A 64 28.20 21.73 47.31
C VAL A 64 28.78 21.34 45.96
N LEU A 65 28.75 20.04 45.67
CA LEU A 65 29.16 19.51 44.36
C LEU A 65 28.03 19.77 43.35
N CYS A 66 28.28 20.62 42.36
CA CYS A 66 27.36 20.83 41.24
C CYS A 66 27.82 20.03 40.03
N THR A 67 27.11 18.94 39.73
CA THR A 67 27.27 18.21 38.46
C THR A 67 26.35 18.82 37.42
N ARG A 68 26.90 19.39 36.35
CA ARG A 68 26.12 19.76 35.17
C ARG A 68 26.19 18.61 34.18
N PHE A 69 25.06 17.94 33.97
CA PHE A 69 24.91 16.95 32.92
C PHE A 69 24.67 17.71 31.60
N GLU A 70 25.57 17.56 30.62
CA GLU A 70 25.24 17.86 29.24
C GLU A 70 24.54 16.62 28.70
N GLU A 71 23.20 16.64 28.74
CA GLU A 71 22.36 15.62 28.14
C GLU A 71 22.58 15.68 26.62
N ARG A 72 23.44 14.81 26.11
CA ARG A 72 23.40 14.47 24.69
C ARG A 72 22.44 13.31 24.60
N GLU A 73 21.24 13.59 24.11
CA GLU A 73 20.22 12.59 23.84
C GLU A 73 20.78 11.62 22.79
N VAL A 74 21.45 10.57 23.26
CA VAL A 74 21.90 9.47 22.41
C VAL A 74 20.69 8.54 22.34
N VAL A 75 19.80 8.81 21.39
CA VAL A 75 18.70 7.92 21.06
C VAL A 75 19.30 6.53 20.78
N PRO A 76 18.87 5.46 21.48
CA PRO A 76 19.33 4.11 21.19
C PRO A 76 19.13 3.80 19.70
N LYS A 77 20.12 3.16 19.06
CA LYS A 77 20.03 2.85 17.62
C LYS A 77 18.79 2.02 17.26
N GLU A 78 18.24 1.24 18.20
CA GLU A 78 16.97 0.55 18.01
C GLU A 78 15.77 1.50 17.93
N LEU A 79 15.75 2.60 18.69
CA LEU A 79 14.71 3.62 18.60
C LEU A 79 14.81 4.38 17.28
N ASP A 80 16.02 4.76 16.85
CA ASP A 80 16.26 5.48 15.59
C ASP A 80 15.73 4.69 14.38
N ARG A 81 15.98 3.37 14.34
CA ARG A 81 15.46 2.48 13.29
C ARG A 81 13.93 2.37 13.30
N THR A 82 13.34 2.41 14.50
CA THR A 82 11.88 2.33 14.65
C THR A 82 11.22 3.61 14.16
N TRP A 83 11.81 4.78 14.44
CA TRP A 83 11.35 6.06 13.93
C TRP A 83 11.48 6.17 12.41
N GLN A 84 12.60 5.70 11.86
CA GLN A 84 12.81 5.69 10.41
C GLN A 84 11.76 4.83 9.67
N LEU A 85 11.44 3.64 10.18
CA LEU A 85 10.38 2.80 9.61
C LEU A 85 8.98 3.45 9.70
N LEU A 86 8.71 4.22 10.75
CA LEU A 86 7.45 4.95 10.91
C LEU A 86 7.34 6.11 9.91
N ASP A 87 8.44 6.83 9.68
CA ASP A 87 8.51 7.87 8.66
C ASP A 87 8.34 7.28 7.26
N ASP A 88 9.03 6.17 6.95
CA ASP A 88 8.88 5.43 5.69
C ASP A 88 7.41 4.98 5.48
N PHE A 89 6.77 4.45 6.52
CA PHE A 89 5.35 4.08 6.47
C PHE A 89 4.45 5.29 6.22
N ALA A 90 4.67 6.40 6.91
CA ALA A 90 3.86 7.61 6.77
C ALA A 90 4.00 8.24 5.38
N GLU A 91 5.21 8.24 4.82
CA GLU A 91 5.52 8.70 3.46
C GLU A 91 4.82 7.81 2.43
N VAL A 92 5.03 6.49 2.49
CA VAL A 92 4.43 5.52 1.58
C VAL A 92 2.91 5.57 1.63
N ALA A 93 2.33 5.59 2.83
CA ALA A 93 0.89 5.73 3.00
C ALA A 93 0.38 7.08 2.48
N GLY A 94 1.18 8.15 2.60
CA GLY A 94 0.88 9.47 2.02
C GLY A 94 0.81 9.44 0.50
N LEU A 95 1.80 8.85 -0.15
CA LEU A 95 1.88 8.72 -1.60
C LEU A 95 0.72 7.88 -2.16
N LEU A 96 0.33 6.81 -1.48
CA LEU A 96 -0.79 5.98 -1.92
C LEU A 96 -2.15 6.62 -1.65
N ARG A 97 -2.34 7.33 -0.53
CA ARG A 97 -3.61 7.98 -0.20
C ARG A 97 -4.07 8.96 -1.27
N SER A 98 -3.17 9.74 -1.86
CA SER A 98 -3.52 10.69 -2.93
C SER A 98 -4.00 10.04 -4.22
N HIS A 99 -3.84 8.70 -4.36
CA HIS A 99 -4.20 7.92 -5.55
C HIS A 99 -5.26 6.84 -5.25
N THR A 100 -5.92 6.87 -4.09
CA THR A 100 -6.91 5.84 -3.70
C THR A 100 -8.19 5.82 -4.54
N ALA A 101 -8.42 6.85 -5.36
CA ALA A 101 -9.50 6.92 -6.34
C ALA A 101 -8.99 6.72 -7.79
N ASP A 102 -7.71 6.39 -7.96
CA ASP A 102 -7.10 6.19 -9.26
C ASP A 102 -7.41 4.77 -9.76
N PRO A 103 -8.07 4.60 -10.91
CA PRO A 103 -8.24 3.28 -11.53
C PRO A 103 -6.89 2.60 -11.80
N ASP A 104 -5.80 3.35 -11.95
CA ASP A 104 -4.45 2.85 -12.25
C ASP A 104 -3.57 2.74 -10.98
N ILE A 105 -4.19 2.48 -9.81
CA ILE A 105 -3.49 2.32 -8.53
C ILE A 105 -2.36 1.27 -8.58
N ALA A 106 -2.49 0.24 -9.41
CA ALA A 106 -1.47 -0.79 -9.57
C ALA A 106 -0.18 -0.25 -10.23
N ASP A 107 -0.30 0.62 -11.23
CA ASP A 107 0.85 1.29 -11.85
C ASP A 107 1.50 2.26 -10.85
N THR A 108 0.68 3.02 -10.12
CA THR A 108 1.16 3.90 -9.05
C THR A 108 1.98 3.15 -7.99
N VAL A 109 1.53 1.96 -7.58
CA VAL A 109 2.27 1.11 -6.62
C VAL A 109 3.61 0.67 -7.20
N CYS A 110 3.67 0.29 -8.49
CA CYS A 110 4.93 -0.04 -9.15
C CYS A 110 5.91 1.15 -9.15
N GLU A 111 5.43 2.35 -9.48
CA GLU A 111 6.25 3.55 -9.48
C GLU A 111 6.77 3.92 -8.09
N ILE A 112 5.92 3.82 -7.07
CA ILE A 112 6.33 4.08 -5.68
C ILE A 112 7.36 3.05 -5.23
N ALA A 113 7.17 1.77 -5.57
CA ALA A 113 8.11 0.70 -5.24
C ALA A 113 9.53 1.03 -5.74
N LEU A 114 9.67 1.53 -6.98
CA LEU A 114 10.97 1.91 -7.54
C LEU A 114 11.56 3.21 -6.95
N LYS A 115 10.76 4.04 -6.29
CA LYS A 115 11.25 5.25 -5.59
C LYS A 115 11.84 4.90 -4.22
N ILE A 116 11.32 3.86 -3.56
CA ILE A 116 11.65 3.53 -2.16
C ILE A 116 12.56 2.30 -2.03
N VAL A 117 12.56 1.40 -3.02
CA VAL A 117 13.43 0.21 -3.08
C VAL A 117 14.34 0.30 -4.31
N ARG A 118 15.57 -0.19 -4.20
CA ARG A 118 16.63 -0.12 -5.24
C ARG A 118 16.43 -1.11 -6.40
N GLY A 119 15.26 -1.08 -7.02
CA GLY A 119 14.94 -1.87 -8.22
C GLY A 119 15.18 -1.13 -9.53
N ASP A 120 15.35 -1.87 -10.61
CA ASP A 120 15.39 -1.33 -11.98
C ASP A 120 13.99 -1.40 -12.64
N HIS A 121 13.21 -2.43 -12.32
CA HIS A 121 11.88 -2.65 -12.86
C HIS A 121 10.92 -3.21 -11.81
N ALA A 122 9.63 -2.88 -11.92
CA ALA A 122 8.59 -3.41 -11.04
C ALA A 122 7.35 -3.87 -11.82
N SER A 123 6.60 -4.79 -11.23
CA SER A 123 5.30 -5.24 -11.72
C SER A 123 4.39 -5.66 -10.58
N ILE A 124 3.09 -5.76 -10.88
CA ILE A 124 2.12 -6.36 -9.99
C ILE A 124 1.47 -7.54 -10.68
N THR A 125 1.60 -8.70 -10.06
CA THR A 125 0.89 -9.92 -10.41
C THR A 125 -0.46 -9.94 -9.70
N SER A 126 -1.46 -10.47 -10.39
CA SER A 126 -2.79 -10.81 -9.89
C SER A 126 -3.03 -12.30 -10.11
N ILE A 127 -3.66 -12.96 -9.15
CA ILE A 127 -4.25 -14.29 -9.33
C ILE A 127 -5.76 -14.19 -9.19
N ARG A 128 -6.46 -14.64 -10.23
CA ARG A 128 -7.93 -14.79 -10.21
C ARG A 128 -8.29 -16.18 -10.70
N SER A 129 -9.07 -16.93 -9.92
CA SER A 129 -9.49 -18.29 -10.27
C SER A 129 -8.32 -19.21 -10.70
N GLY A 130 -7.17 -19.06 -10.03
CA GLY A 130 -5.95 -19.82 -10.33
C GLY A 130 -5.16 -19.36 -11.57
N GLN A 131 -5.62 -18.33 -12.29
CA GLN A 131 -4.89 -17.75 -13.42
C GLN A 131 -4.09 -16.53 -12.97
N PHE A 132 -2.79 -16.56 -13.27
CA PHE A 132 -1.87 -15.47 -13.02
C PHE A 132 -1.86 -14.49 -14.20
N THR A 133 -1.93 -13.20 -13.90
CA THR A 133 -1.87 -12.12 -14.88
C THR A 133 -1.10 -10.94 -14.31
N THR A 134 -0.22 -10.33 -15.09
CA THR A 134 0.42 -9.05 -14.73
C THR A 134 -0.57 -7.92 -15.00
N VAL A 135 -0.90 -7.13 -13.98
CA VAL A 135 -1.90 -6.04 -14.03
C VAL A 135 -1.27 -4.65 -14.11
N ALA A 136 0.01 -4.55 -13.77
CA ALA A 136 0.80 -3.33 -13.89
C ALA A 136 2.27 -3.69 -14.08
N ALA A 137 3.00 -2.88 -14.84
CA ALA A 137 4.42 -3.09 -15.11
C ALA A 137 5.10 -1.78 -15.52
N THR A 138 6.28 -1.51 -14.98
CA THR A 138 7.04 -0.28 -15.30
C THR A 138 7.69 -0.32 -16.69
N SER A 139 7.81 -1.50 -17.28
CA SER A 139 8.33 -1.73 -18.63
C SER A 139 7.90 -3.11 -19.14
N GLY A 140 8.26 -3.47 -20.37
CA GLY A 140 8.00 -4.83 -20.90
C GLY A 140 8.85 -5.93 -20.25
N VAL A 141 9.95 -5.57 -19.57
CA VAL A 141 10.87 -6.53 -18.93
C VAL A 141 10.20 -7.33 -17.80
N PRO A 142 9.62 -6.69 -16.75
CA PRO A 142 9.00 -7.41 -15.66
C PRO A 142 7.74 -8.17 -16.10
N GLU A 143 7.01 -7.69 -17.12
CA GLU A 143 5.89 -8.43 -17.72
C GLU A 143 6.37 -9.74 -18.40
N HIS A 144 7.51 -9.72 -19.09
CA HIS A 144 8.10 -10.92 -19.67
C HIS A 144 8.63 -11.87 -18.58
N ALA A 145 9.28 -11.34 -17.54
CA ALA A 145 9.76 -12.14 -16.40
C ALA A 145 8.60 -12.87 -15.69
N ASP A 146 7.52 -12.16 -15.41
CA ASP A 146 6.29 -12.71 -14.85
C ASP A 146 5.71 -13.83 -15.73
N LYS A 147 5.60 -13.60 -17.06
CA LYS A 147 5.12 -14.62 -18.00
C LYS A 147 5.97 -15.88 -18.01
N ILE A 148 7.29 -15.77 -17.82
CA ILE A 148 8.16 -16.95 -17.67
C ILE A 148 7.75 -17.74 -16.42
N GLN A 149 7.58 -17.08 -15.27
CA GLN A 149 7.16 -17.74 -14.03
C GLN A 149 5.82 -18.45 -14.20
N TYR A 150 4.85 -17.81 -14.88
CA TYR A 150 3.54 -18.40 -15.14
C TYR A 150 3.63 -19.63 -16.05
N LYS A 151 4.46 -19.55 -17.10
CA LYS A 151 4.65 -20.62 -18.09
C LYS A 151 5.33 -21.84 -17.49
N VAL A 152 6.37 -21.63 -16.70
CA VAL A 152 7.13 -22.70 -16.03
C VAL A 152 6.37 -23.23 -14.80
N GLY A 153 5.50 -22.42 -14.21
CA GLY A 153 4.72 -22.77 -13.02
C GLY A 153 5.53 -22.73 -11.71
N THR A 154 6.77 -22.25 -11.77
CA THR A 154 7.66 -22.04 -10.63
C THR A 154 8.38 -20.69 -10.76
N GLY A 155 8.65 -20.04 -9.62
CA GLY A 155 9.33 -18.75 -9.59
C GLY A 155 9.12 -18.01 -8.26
N PRO A 156 9.95 -16.99 -7.96
CA PRO A 156 9.90 -16.26 -6.70
C PRO A 156 8.53 -15.62 -6.41
N CYS A 157 7.85 -15.05 -7.42
CA CYS A 157 6.51 -14.46 -7.26
C CYS A 157 5.48 -15.53 -6.88
N LEU A 158 5.51 -16.67 -7.57
CA LEU A 158 4.56 -17.76 -7.33
C LEU A 158 4.76 -18.34 -5.93
N ASP A 159 6.01 -18.50 -5.51
CA ASP A 159 6.33 -19.03 -4.20
C ASP A 159 6.06 -18.02 -3.08
N ALA A 160 6.28 -16.71 -3.30
CA ALA A 160 5.87 -15.67 -2.37
C ALA A 160 4.36 -15.73 -2.10
N ILE A 161 3.56 -15.92 -3.15
CA ILE A 161 2.10 -16.02 -3.01
C ILE A 161 1.69 -17.35 -2.34
N ARG A 162 2.37 -18.45 -2.64
CA ARG A 162 2.09 -19.76 -2.00
C ARG A 162 2.47 -19.79 -0.53
N ALA A 163 3.58 -19.15 -0.17
CA ALA A 163 4.11 -19.11 1.18
C ALA A 163 3.44 -18.02 2.05
N ASP A 164 2.75 -17.07 1.43
CA ASP A 164 2.25 -15.84 2.06
C ASP A 164 3.39 -15.07 2.77
N ASP A 165 4.54 -14.96 2.08
CA ASP A 165 5.75 -14.35 2.65
C ASP A 165 6.53 -13.57 1.57
N THR A 166 7.38 -12.66 2.03
CA THR A 166 8.33 -11.94 1.17
C THR A 166 9.42 -12.90 0.72
N ILE A 167 9.68 -12.95 -0.59
CA ILE A 167 10.78 -13.72 -1.16
C ILE A 167 11.82 -12.77 -1.73
N ARG A 168 13.02 -12.77 -1.13
CA ARG A 168 14.21 -12.12 -1.69
C ARG A 168 15.10 -13.14 -2.38
N VAL A 169 15.60 -12.76 -3.54
CA VAL A 169 16.56 -13.52 -4.34
C VAL A 169 17.76 -12.64 -4.58
N ASP A 170 18.85 -13.00 -3.91
CA ASP A 170 20.12 -12.27 -3.97
C ASP A 170 20.81 -12.43 -5.33
N ASP A 171 20.85 -13.65 -5.85
CA ASP A 171 21.43 -13.96 -7.15
C ASP A 171 20.67 -15.12 -7.80
N LEU A 172 19.93 -14.80 -8.86
CA LEU A 172 19.14 -15.76 -9.61
C LEU A 172 20.01 -16.89 -10.17
N ALA A 173 21.23 -16.59 -10.62
CA ALA A 173 22.07 -17.58 -11.28
C ALA A 173 22.59 -18.67 -10.33
N THR A 174 22.68 -18.37 -9.03
CA THR A 174 23.19 -19.31 -8.01
C THR A 174 22.10 -19.87 -7.10
N ASP A 175 20.89 -19.34 -7.15
CA ASP A 175 19.75 -19.84 -6.37
C ASP A 175 19.16 -21.13 -6.97
N PRO A 176 19.21 -22.27 -6.25
CA PRO A 176 18.76 -23.55 -6.79
C PRO A 176 17.24 -23.71 -6.80
N ARG A 177 16.47 -22.78 -6.21
CA ARG A 177 15.01 -22.92 -6.04
C ARG A 177 14.26 -22.85 -7.38
N TRP A 178 14.74 -22.08 -8.35
CA TRP A 178 14.03 -21.79 -9.60
C TRP A 178 14.93 -21.82 -10.85
N PRO A 179 15.60 -22.94 -11.16
CA PRO A 179 16.65 -22.98 -12.19
C PRO A 179 16.15 -22.60 -13.59
N GLU A 180 14.94 -23.04 -13.97
CA GLU A 180 14.35 -22.72 -15.28
C GLU A 180 13.99 -21.24 -15.42
N PHE A 181 13.38 -20.65 -14.39
CA PHE A 181 13.06 -19.22 -14.36
C PHE A 181 14.34 -18.37 -14.32
N ALA A 182 15.29 -18.73 -13.45
CA ALA A 182 16.55 -18.02 -13.29
C ALA A 182 17.35 -17.97 -14.60
N SER A 183 17.47 -19.10 -15.30
CA SER A 183 18.16 -19.16 -16.58
C SER A 183 17.57 -18.17 -17.57
N ALA A 184 16.24 -18.18 -17.76
CA ALA A 184 15.58 -17.31 -18.72
C ALA A 184 15.61 -15.84 -18.30
N ALA A 185 15.37 -15.53 -17.01
CA ALA A 185 15.44 -14.17 -16.49
C ALA A 185 16.85 -13.56 -16.65
N CYS A 186 17.91 -14.33 -16.37
CA CYS A 186 19.28 -13.87 -16.58
C CYS A 186 19.63 -13.72 -18.07
N SER A 187 19.35 -14.73 -18.90
CA SER A 187 19.83 -14.73 -20.30
C SER A 187 18.99 -13.88 -21.24
N GLU A 188 17.67 -13.84 -21.06
CA GLU A 188 16.76 -13.12 -21.96
C GLU A 188 16.54 -11.68 -21.53
N LEU A 189 16.56 -11.41 -20.22
CA LEU A 189 16.16 -10.12 -19.65
C LEU A 189 17.28 -9.38 -18.90
N GLY A 190 18.42 -10.03 -18.67
CA GLY A 190 19.53 -9.45 -17.92
C GLY A 190 19.22 -9.16 -16.45
N MET A 191 18.21 -9.83 -15.88
CA MET A 191 17.83 -9.68 -14.48
C MET A 191 18.55 -10.71 -13.61
N HIS A 192 19.12 -10.26 -12.50
CA HIS A 192 20.02 -11.04 -11.65
C HIS A 192 19.58 -11.13 -10.19
N SER A 193 18.74 -10.21 -9.71
CA SER A 193 18.12 -10.31 -8.38
C SER A 193 16.66 -9.91 -8.45
N MET A 194 15.90 -10.35 -7.44
CA MET A 194 14.45 -10.11 -7.37
C MET A 194 13.98 -10.00 -5.92
N LEU A 195 12.99 -9.15 -5.69
CA LEU A 195 12.25 -9.06 -4.44
C LEU A 195 10.76 -9.18 -4.76
N ALA A 196 10.09 -10.18 -4.18
CA ALA A 196 8.66 -10.43 -4.36
C ALA A 196 7.95 -10.28 -3.02
N GLN A 197 6.94 -9.42 -2.95
CA GLN A 197 6.10 -9.22 -1.78
C GLN A 197 4.67 -9.59 -2.11
N VAL A 198 4.10 -10.53 -1.37
CA VAL A 198 2.69 -10.91 -1.49
C VAL A 198 1.76 -9.75 -1.08
N LEU A 199 0.65 -9.62 -1.80
CA LEU A 199 -0.41 -8.62 -1.60
C LEU A 199 -1.75 -9.35 -1.41
N PRO A 200 -2.15 -9.68 -0.16
CA PRO A 200 -3.41 -10.35 0.12
C PRO A 200 -4.59 -9.36 0.04
N VAL A 201 -5.06 -9.05 -1.18
CA VAL A 201 -6.11 -8.04 -1.38
C VAL A 201 -7.48 -8.59 -0.98
N ASP A 202 -7.92 -9.76 -1.43
CA ASP A 202 -9.18 -10.36 -0.98
C ASP A 202 -9.21 -11.86 -1.35
N ASP A 203 -10.27 -12.57 -0.93
CA ASP A 203 -10.45 -14.01 -1.20
C ASP A 203 -10.42 -14.37 -2.68
N GLN A 204 -10.64 -13.40 -3.58
CA GLN A 204 -10.68 -13.59 -5.03
C GLN A 204 -9.47 -13.00 -5.75
N PHE A 205 -8.58 -12.33 -5.03
CA PHE A 205 -7.37 -11.71 -5.55
C PHE A 205 -6.28 -11.72 -4.50
N LEU A 206 -5.36 -12.65 -4.71
CA LEU A 206 -4.00 -12.53 -4.19
C LEU A 206 -3.13 -11.97 -5.30
N GLY A 207 -2.31 -11.00 -4.96
CA GLY A 207 -1.30 -10.46 -5.87
C GLY A 207 0.09 -10.55 -5.29
N ALA A 208 1.06 -10.09 -6.05
CA ALA A 208 2.39 -9.81 -5.55
C ALA A 208 2.93 -8.56 -6.25
N VAL A 209 3.69 -7.74 -5.53
CA VAL A 209 4.57 -6.75 -6.14
C VAL A 209 5.94 -7.36 -6.31
N ASN A 210 6.45 -7.31 -7.54
CA ASN A 210 7.71 -7.89 -7.93
C ASN A 210 8.66 -6.77 -8.35
N ILE A 211 9.85 -6.74 -7.76
CA ILE A 211 10.90 -5.79 -8.09
C ILE A 211 12.09 -6.59 -8.62
N TYR A 212 12.61 -6.17 -9.76
CA TYR A 212 13.72 -6.82 -10.46
C TYR A 212 14.91 -5.88 -10.56
N SER A 213 16.12 -6.43 -10.49
CA SER A 213 17.35 -5.68 -10.78
C SER A 213 18.33 -6.46 -11.65
N ALA A 214 19.05 -5.71 -12.49
CA ALA A 214 20.18 -6.19 -13.27
C ALA A 214 21.44 -6.44 -12.43
N LYS A 215 21.45 -6.06 -11.15
CA LYS A 215 22.55 -6.35 -10.23
C LYS A 215 22.20 -7.56 -9.37
N THR A 216 23.19 -8.40 -9.08
CA THR A 216 23.13 -9.32 -7.95
C THR A 216 23.17 -8.54 -6.64
N HIS A 217 22.56 -9.06 -5.58
CA HIS A 217 22.53 -8.48 -4.24
C HIS A 217 22.03 -7.03 -4.21
N ALA A 218 21.03 -6.71 -5.05
CA ALA A 218 20.47 -5.36 -5.11
C ALA A 218 19.63 -5.02 -3.88
N PHE A 219 19.06 -6.04 -3.23
CA PHE A 219 18.12 -5.91 -2.12
C PHE A 219 18.70 -6.45 -0.81
N ASP A 220 18.42 -5.76 0.29
CA ASP A 220 18.79 -6.18 1.63
C ASP A 220 17.57 -6.37 2.56
N ALA A 221 17.81 -6.67 3.83
CA ALA A 221 16.77 -6.89 4.83
C ALA A 221 15.99 -5.61 5.22
N GLN A 222 16.48 -4.43 4.86
CA GLN A 222 15.74 -3.18 4.99
C GLN A 222 14.77 -3.02 3.80
N ASP A 223 15.21 -3.34 2.58
CA ASP A 223 14.33 -3.34 1.41
C ASP A 223 13.14 -4.30 1.58
N GLU A 224 13.37 -5.50 2.15
CA GLU A 224 12.29 -6.45 2.51
C GLU A 224 11.23 -5.83 3.43
N LYS A 225 11.65 -5.04 4.42
CA LYS A 225 10.73 -4.39 5.36
C LYS A 225 9.97 -3.24 4.71
N ILE A 226 10.67 -2.42 3.92
CA ILE A 226 10.08 -1.29 3.20
C ILE A 226 9.04 -1.80 2.20
N ILE A 227 9.35 -2.87 1.45
CA ILE A 227 8.39 -3.43 0.49
C ILE A 227 7.18 -4.06 1.19
N ALA A 228 7.35 -4.68 2.35
CA ALA A 228 6.24 -5.23 3.13
C ALA A 228 5.31 -4.11 3.68
N ILE A 229 5.89 -2.99 4.11
CA ILE A 229 5.16 -1.78 4.49
C ILE A 229 4.37 -1.23 3.29
N LEU A 230 5.02 -1.08 2.13
CA LEU A 230 4.35 -0.67 0.89
C LEU A 230 3.23 -1.64 0.53
N GLY A 231 3.48 -2.94 0.61
CA GLY A 231 2.50 -3.97 0.30
C GLY A 231 1.24 -3.85 1.15
N SER A 232 1.40 -3.60 2.46
CA SER A 232 0.28 -3.40 3.38
C SER A 232 -0.57 -2.17 3.02
N ALA A 233 0.09 -1.06 2.67
CA ALA A 233 -0.59 0.16 2.23
C ALA A 233 -1.26 -0.02 0.86
N ALA A 234 -0.57 -0.70 -0.07
CA ALA A 234 -1.06 -1.00 -1.42
C ALA A 234 -2.30 -1.89 -1.38
N VAL A 235 -2.32 -2.93 -0.54
CA VAL A 235 -3.50 -3.78 -0.29
C VAL A 235 -4.70 -2.92 0.13
N THR A 236 -4.51 -1.99 1.06
CA THR A 236 -5.58 -1.10 1.53
C THR A 236 -6.11 -0.21 0.40
N ALA A 237 -5.22 0.39 -0.39
CA ALA A 237 -5.61 1.24 -1.53
C ALA A 237 -6.33 0.43 -2.62
N MET A 238 -5.82 -0.74 -3.00
CA MET A 238 -6.43 -1.62 -3.99
C MET A 238 -7.81 -2.14 -3.55
N ARG A 239 -7.99 -2.46 -2.26
CA ARG A 239 -9.31 -2.80 -1.70
C ARG A 239 -10.28 -1.64 -1.86
N ALA A 240 -9.85 -0.41 -1.54
CA ALA A 240 -10.70 0.77 -1.63
C ALA A 240 -11.20 1.00 -3.08
N VAL A 241 -10.30 0.98 -4.06
CA VAL A 241 -10.65 1.11 -5.49
C VAL A 241 -11.68 0.06 -5.90
N ARG A 242 -11.46 -1.21 -5.53
CA ARG A 242 -12.43 -2.29 -5.84
C ARG A 242 -13.78 -2.15 -5.18
N HIS A 243 -13.79 -1.76 -3.91
CA HIS A 243 -15.04 -1.54 -3.21
C HIS A 243 -15.83 -0.42 -3.86
N GLN A 244 -15.15 0.62 -4.35
CA GLN A 244 -15.76 1.71 -5.11
C GLN A 244 -16.29 1.21 -6.46
N GLU A 245 -15.48 0.51 -7.27
CA GLU A 245 -15.91 -0.07 -8.55
C GLU A 245 -17.14 -0.99 -8.41
N LYS A 246 -17.15 -1.84 -7.38
CA LYS A 246 -18.27 -2.74 -7.10
C LYS A 246 -19.52 -1.96 -6.70
N SER A 247 -19.36 -0.91 -5.89
CA SER A 247 -20.47 -0.03 -5.50
C SER A 247 -21.04 0.71 -6.71
N ASP A 248 -20.19 1.28 -7.56
CA ASP A 248 -20.56 1.97 -8.78
C ASP A 248 -21.23 1.02 -9.79
N HIS A 249 -20.75 -0.22 -9.90
CA HIS A 249 -21.39 -1.24 -10.73
C HIS A 249 -22.78 -1.61 -10.21
N MET A 250 -22.91 -1.83 -8.90
CA MET A 250 -24.20 -2.12 -8.27
C MET A 250 -25.19 -0.96 -8.42
N GLU A 251 -24.75 0.28 -8.21
CA GLU A 251 -25.58 1.47 -8.38
C GLU A 251 -26.06 1.61 -9.83
N ARG A 252 -25.16 1.42 -10.80
CA ARG A 252 -25.53 1.40 -12.22
C ARG A 252 -26.53 0.29 -12.56
N ALA A 253 -26.36 -0.91 -12.01
CA ALA A 253 -27.28 -2.03 -12.21
C ALA A 253 -28.66 -1.76 -11.59
N LEU A 254 -28.72 -1.21 -10.38
CA LEU A 254 -29.96 -0.81 -9.71
C LEU A 254 -30.67 0.31 -10.47
N HIS A 255 -29.94 1.33 -10.91
CA HIS A 255 -30.48 2.41 -11.73
C HIS A 255 -31.07 1.87 -13.03
N THR A 256 -30.35 1.00 -13.73
CA THR A 256 -30.82 0.34 -14.96
C THR A 256 -32.09 -0.47 -14.70
N SER A 257 -32.09 -1.29 -13.64
CA SER A 257 -33.25 -2.12 -13.26
C SER A 257 -34.48 -1.27 -12.93
N ARG A 258 -34.28 -0.16 -12.21
CA ARG A 258 -35.36 0.80 -11.90
C ARG A 258 -35.95 1.40 -13.16
N ARG A 259 -35.11 1.81 -14.12
CA ARG A 259 -35.58 2.40 -15.38
C ARG A 259 -36.33 1.39 -16.25
N ILE A 260 -35.86 0.15 -16.30
CA ILE A 260 -36.59 -0.96 -16.94
C ILE A 260 -37.95 -1.14 -16.27
N GLY A 261 -38.02 -1.19 -14.94
CA GLY A 261 -39.28 -1.30 -14.21
C GLY A 261 -40.27 -0.18 -14.52
N VAL A 262 -39.81 1.07 -14.59
CA VAL A 262 -40.65 2.21 -14.99
C VAL A 262 -41.13 2.07 -16.43
N ALA A 263 -40.27 1.68 -17.37
CA ALA A 263 -40.64 1.47 -18.75
C ALA A 263 -41.70 0.36 -18.90
N LEU A 264 -41.55 -0.75 -18.17
CA LEU A 264 -42.56 -1.82 -18.14
C LEU A 264 -43.89 -1.30 -17.60
N GLY A 265 -43.88 -0.51 -16.52
CA GLY A 265 -45.09 0.13 -15.99
C GLY A 265 -45.78 1.04 -17.02
N ILE A 266 -45.02 1.85 -17.77
CA ILE A 266 -45.57 2.66 -18.87
C ILE A 266 -46.18 1.78 -19.95
N LEU A 267 -45.52 0.69 -20.35
CA LEU A 267 -46.03 -0.23 -21.37
C LEU A 267 -47.30 -0.94 -20.90
N MET A 268 -47.38 -1.38 -19.65
CA MET A 268 -48.57 -2.00 -19.08
C MET A 268 -49.79 -1.07 -19.20
N VAL A 269 -49.63 0.20 -18.84
CA VAL A 269 -50.72 1.19 -18.91
C VAL A 269 -51.07 1.56 -20.35
N THR A 270 -50.06 1.84 -21.19
CA THR A 270 -50.26 2.34 -22.55
C THR A 270 -50.76 1.27 -23.52
N ARG A 271 -50.41 0.00 -23.29
CA ARG A 271 -50.80 -1.14 -24.15
C ARG A 271 -51.92 -1.99 -23.56
N GLY A 272 -52.28 -1.79 -22.29
CA GLY A 272 -53.27 -2.61 -21.59
C GLY A 272 -52.81 -4.06 -21.41
N VAL A 273 -51.51 -4.29 -21.22
CA VAL A 273 -50.91 -5.63 -21.02
C VAL A 273 -50.42 -5.78 -19.59
N ASP A 274 -50.26 -7.02 -19.14
CA ASP A 274 -49.61 -7.33 -17.87
C ASP A 274 -48.07 -7.23 -17.98
N LEU A 275 -47.39 -7.52 -16.86
CA LEU A 275 -45.93 -7.41 -16.78
C LEU A 275 -45.21 -8.32 -17.79
N ASP A 276 -45.71 -9.55 -17.97
CA ASP A 276 -45.12 -10.52 -18.90
C ASP A 276 -45.28 -10.06 -20.34
N GLY A 277 -46.47 -9.56 -20.71
CA GLY A 277 -46.71 -8.97 -22.03
C GLY A 277 -45.87 -7.71 -22.29
N ALA A 278 -45.66 -6.86 -21.28
CA ALA A 278 -44.79 -5.69 -21.38
C ALA A 278 -43.31 -6.09 -21.57
N TRP A 279 -42.85 -7.11 -20.85
CA TRP A 279 -41.49 -7.64 -20.98
C TRP A 279 -41.27 -8.26 -22.36
N GLU A 280 -42.22 -9.08 -22.82
CA GLU A 280 -42.16 -9.69 -24.14
C GLU A 280 -42.08 -8.63 -25.24
N PHE A 281 -42.87 -7.56 -25.14
CA PHE A 281 -42.81 -6.45 -26.07
C PHE A 281 -41.43 -5.76 -26.07
N LEU A 282 -40.92 -5.42 -24.88
CA LEU A 282 -39.63 -4.75 -24.74
C LEU A 282 -38.47 -5.63 -25.24
N SER A 283 -38.52 -6.93 -24.97
CA SER A 283 -37.55 -7.92 -25.45
C SER A 283 -37.59 -8.07 -26.97
N LYS A 284 -38.78 -8.19 -27.56
CA LYS A 284 -38.96 -8.24 -29.03
C LYS A 284 -38.46 -6.98 -29.72
N ALA A 285 -38.70 -5.80 -29.12
CA ALA A 285 -38.18 -4.55 -29.63
C ALA A 285 -36.64 -4.52 -29.60
N SER A 286 -36.03 -4.93 -28.48
CA SER A 286 -34.57 -5.04 -28.32
C SER A 286 -33.93 -5.95 -29.36
N GLN A 287 -34.52 -7.12 -29.60
CA GLN A 287 -34.03 -8.09 -30.59
C GLN A 287 -34.15 -7.55 -32.03
N ARG A 288 -35.26 -6.89 -32.37
CA ARG A 288 -35.48 -6.33 -33.71
C ARG A 288 -34.55 -5.17 -34.03
N SER A 289 -34.28 -4.31 -33.05
CA SER A 289 -33.45 -3.12 -33.23
C SER A 289 -31.97 -3.34 -32.91
N ASN A 290 -31.59 -4.53 -32.43
CA ASN A 290 -30.26 -4.84 -31.90
C ASN A 290 -29.76 -3.78 -30.89
N THR A 291 -30.67 -3.31 -30.04
CA THR A 291 -30.44 -2.25 -29.05
C THR A 291 -30.60 -2.84 -27.65
N LYS A 292 -29.81 -2.39 -26.67
CA LYS A 292 -29.91 -2.94 -25.30
C LYS A 292 -31.27 -2.60 -24.69
N VAL A 293 -31.84 -3.54 -23.94
CA VAL A 293 -33.12 -3.35 -23.22
C VAL A 293 -33.09 -2.10 -22.33
N SER A 294 -31.95 -1.82 -21.69
CA SER A 294 -31.75 -0.61 -20.89
C SER A 294 -31.90 0.69 -21.69
N GLU A 295 -31.43 0.71 -22.93
CA GLU A 295 -31.50 1.89 -23.81
C GLU A 295 -32.93 2.10 -24.33
N LEU A 296 -33.63 1.02 -24.67
CA LEU A 296 -35.05 1.09 -25.04
C LEU A 296 -35.94 1.49 -23.86
N ALA A 297 -35.67 0.95 -22.68
CA ALA A 297 -36.33 1.39 -21.46
C ALA A 297 -36.08 2.89 -21.21
N ASP A 298 -34.86 3.36 -21.45
CA ASP A 298 -34.53 4.78 -21.36
C ASP A 298 -35.33 5.65 -22.33
N GLN A 299 -35.52 5.19 -23.57
CA GLN A 299 -36.36 5.86 -24.57
C GLN A 299 -37.81 5.91 -24.12
N ILE A 300 -38.39 4.79 -23.67
CA ILE A 300 -39.77 4.73 -23.16
C ILE A 300 -39.96 5.68 -21.98
N VAL A 301 -39.03 5.70 -21.04
CA VAL A 301 -39.11 6.59 -19.86
C VAL A 301 -39.08 8.07 -20.27
N ARG A 302 -38.33 8.42 -21.33
CA ARG A 302 -38.23 9.81 -21.82
C ARG A 302 -39.41 10.24 -22.69
N GLN A 303 -39.91 9.34 -23.53
CA GLN A 303 -40.88 9.65 -24.59
C GLN A 303 -42.31 9.22 -24.23
N GLY A 304 -42.48 8.29 -23.27
CA GLY A 304 -43.76 7.68 -22.92
C GLY A 304 -44.20 6.54 -23.86
N PHE A 305 -43.48 6.32 -24.96
CA PHE A 305 -43.70 5.26 -25.94
C PHE A 305 -42.38 4.96 -26.68
N LEU A 306 -42.28 3.81 -27.36
CA LEU A 306 -41.21 3.58 -28.36
C LEU A 306 -41.72 4.06 -29.72
N ASP A 307 -40.99 4.98 -30.36
CA ASP A 307 -41.17 5.23 -31.78
C ASP A 307 -40.92 3.93 -32.55
N ASN A 308 -41.87 3.54 -33.39
CA ASN A 308 -41.72 2.37 -34.26
C ASN A 308 -40.68 2.70 -35.36
N PRO A 309 -39.48 2.09 -35.38
CA PRO A 309 -38.50 2.37 -36.43
C PRO A 309 -38.76 1.60 -37.72
N ALA A 310 -39.82 0.78 -37.78
CA ALA A 310 -40.35 0.25 -39.03
C ALA A 310 -41.43 1.20 -39.56
N GLY A 311 -41.37 1.54 -40.85
CA GLY A 311 -42.22 2.52 -41.56
C GLY A 311 -43.74 2.38 -41.41
N PRO A 312 -44.51 3.19 -42.17
CA PRO A 312 -45.78 3.78 -41.74
C PRO A 312 -46.81 2.74 -41.32
N ALA A 313 -47.61 3.16 -40.34
CA ALA A 313 -48.77 2.45 -39.83
C ALA A 313 -49.54 1.76 -40.96
N ASP A 314 -49.59 0.43 -40.90
CA ASP A 314 -50.58 -0.32 -41.66
C ASP A 314 -51.95 -0.06 -41.00
N SER A 315 -52.59 1.00 -41.49
CA SER A 315 -53.99 1.32 -41.25
C SER A 315 -54.87 0.31 -42.00
N SER A 316 -54.87 -0.94 -41.55
CA SER A 316 -55.87 -1.92 -41.99
C SER A 316 -55.97 -3.13 -41.04
N SER A 317 -56.49 -2.92 -39.83
CA SER A 317 -57.29 -3.97 -39.19
C SER A 317 -58.60 -3.37 -38.69
N GLU A 318 -59.57 -3.56 -39.57
CA GLU A 318 -61.00 -3.38 -39.45
C GLU A 318 -61.48 -4.08 -38.16
N PHE A 319 -61.64 -3.31 -37.08
CA PHE A 319 -62.39 -3.75 -35.90
C PHE A 319 -63.89 -3.63 -36.23
N ASP A 320 -64.46 -4.74 -36.70
CA ASP A 320 -65.90 -4.96 -36.87
C ASP A 320 -66.61 -4.85 -35.50
N HIS A 321 -67.24 -3.70 -35.26
CA HIS A 321 -68.20 -3.52 -34.18
C HIS A 321 -69.54 -4.16 -34.58
N ARG A 322 -69.71 -5.45 -34.33
CA ARG A 322 -71.05 -6.03 -34.19
C ARG A 322 -71.74 -5.47 -32.95
N LYS A 323 -72.69 -4.56 -33.17
CA LYS A 323 -73.75 -4.24 -32.20
C LYS A 323 -74.67 -5.46 -32.01
N PRO A 324 -75.14 -5.77 -30.79
CA PRO A 324 -76.42 -6.44 -30.62
C PRO A 324 -77.55 -5.41 -30.67
N SER A 325 -78.60 -5.75 -31.42
CA SER A 325 -79.85 -5.01 -31.57
C SER A 325 -80.63 -4.96 -30.25
N THR A 326 -81.27 -3.82 -30.01
CA THR A 326 -82.46 -3.71 -29.16
C THR A 326 -83.63 -4.46 -29.79
N ASP A 327 -84.26 -5.33 -29.01
CA ASP A 327 -85.70 -5.45 -28.83
C ASP A 327 -85.97 -5.92 -27.39
#